data_AF-A0A974CNE1-F1
#
_entry.id   AF-A0A974CNE1-F1
#
_cell.length_a   1.000
_cell.length_b   1.000
_cell.length_c   1.000
_cell.angle_alpha   90.00
_cell.angle_beta   90.00
_cell.angle_gamma   90.00
#
_symmetry.space_group_name_H-M   'P 1'
#
loop_
_entity.id
_entity.type
_entity.pdbx_description
1 polymer ?
#
loop_
_entity_poly.entity_id
_entity_poly.type
_entity_poly.pdbx_seq_one_letter_code
_entity_poly.pdbx_strand_id
1 'polypeptide(L)'
;KDISTISVQRKTIKELNNTKSHHSDKSYIEIIPPELWLKIFSHLDPVSLLSVGSVNRYFYKLSKDNLFCFVICILIWYAVYSSYTPMRSYSWKPKTVAAVQLKLSAADLKDKEPGYWKNIFMSEMITNRKRRIYQILNSVKSYAGDPSNIEKAVKLSGLTWAVTFKDTSGKETVMKQTDILFSHTSLSVVWPNRLSLIAEYDLGSFMESCEYIGQDRYVKLLHLKTGLLIALWKKSFEIPFVIATLHYHQLIEFSTLGSADYMYKFPPHVPVLDDIDPNYGLHGYQLHIDMHSGRRTYLCGTYRSLFCRKEYIKDGFLRLSVIALTNSKQHAPLVGNIGFPWKTQTFEGNIQNSFIMDALVLDETEKPFWCFSAPVSLHTSKVSETLYDFMGESIFIRYQDSIGRMNIELVLVKESEQYYIVNMVLFLSTEKVNSWFGTSY
;
A
#
# COMPACT_ATOMS: atom_id res chain seq x y z
N LYS A 1 -7.80 65.05 -73.14
CA LYS A 1 -6.90 64.12 -73.85
C LYS A 1 -5.66 63.98 -72.99
N ASP A 2 -5.52 62.83 -72.34
CA ASP A 2 -4.30 62.01 -72.28
C ASP A 2 -4.22 61.25 -70.96
N ILE A 3 -4.19 59.93 -71.12
CA ILE A 3 -4.08 58.90 -70.11
C ILE A 3 -2.58 58.68 -69.87
N SER A 4 -2.11 58.73 -68.62
CA SER A 4 -0.88 58.03 -68.21
C SER A 4 -0.87 57.69 -66.72
N THR A 5 -1.34 56.47 -66.45
CA THR A 5 -0.74 55.41 -65.64
C THR A 5 0.27 55.71 -64.49
N ILE A 6 0.01 55.04 -63.34
CA ILE A 6 0.93 54.42 -62.33
C ILE A 6 1.30 55.23 -61.06
N SER A 7 0.75 54.85 -59.91
CA SER A 7 1.43 54.04 -58.86
C SER A 7 0.65 54.04 -57.54
N VAL A 8 0.13 52.88 -57.13
CA VAL A 8 -0.41 52.67 -55.78
C VAL A 8 0.76 52.35 -54.86
N GLN A 9 1.20 53.32 -54.06
CA GLN A 9 2.06 53.04 -52.91
C GLN A 9 1.24 52.37 -51.80
N ARG A 10 1.49 51.08 -51.57
CA ARG A 10 1.07 50.38 -50.35
C ARG A 10 1.77 51.03 -49.15
N LYS A 11 1.03 51.81 -48.37
CA LYS A 11 1.42 52.11 -46.99
C LYS A 11 1.16 50.88 -46.12
N THR A 12 2.23 50.40 -45.51
CA THR A 12 2.29 49.28 -44.56
C THR A 12 1.39 49.51 -43.34
N ILE A 13 0.75 48.43 -42.89
CA ILE A 13 -0.17 48.31 -41.72
C ILE A 13 0.42 48.83 -40.38
N LYS A 14 1.68 49.27 -40.34
CA LYS A 14 2.33 49.79 -39.13
C LYS A 14 1.92 51.21 -38.71
N GLU A 15 1.25 51.99 -39.56
CA GLU A 15 0.83 53.37 -39.21
C GLU A 15 -0.59 53.51 -38.66
N LEU A 16 -1.39 52.43 -38.58
CA LEU A 16 -2.73 52.45 -37.97
C LEU A 16 -2.77 51.97 -36.51
N ASN A 17 -1.66 51.49 -35.94
CA ASN A 17 -1.62 50.93 -34.58
C ASN A 17 -1.14 51.92 -33.50
N ASN A 18 -1.11 53.22 -33.78
CA ASN A 18 -0.61 54.24 -32.85
C ASN A 18 -1.71 55.11 -32.21
N THR A 19 -2.84 54.50 -31.89
CA THR A 19 -3.78 55.01 -30.87
C THR A 19 -3.84 54.03 -29.70
N LYS A 20 -2.85 54.15 -28.81
CA LYS A 20 -2.87 53.54 -27.48
C LYS A 20 -4.08 54.09 -26.70
N SER A 21 -5.13 53.29 -26.53
CA SER A 21 -6.03 53.44 -25.38
C SER A 21 -5.40 52.69 -24.20
N HIS A 22 -4.80 53.45 -23.28
CA HIS A 22 -4.48 52.95 -21.95
C HIS A 22 -5.79 52.79 -21.15
N HIS A 23 -6.47 51.66 -21.33
CA HIS A 23 -7.36 51.12 -20.31
C HIS A 23 -6.86 49.71 -19.97
N SER A 24 -6.22 49.57 -18.83
CA SER A 24 -6.10 48.25 -18.19
C SER A 24 -7.50 47.85 -17.76
N ASP A 25 -8.24 47.21 -18.66
CA ASP A 25 -9.51 46.56 -18.30
C ASP A 25 -9.18 45.54 -17.22
N LYS A 26 -9.50 45.88 -15.98
CA LYS A 26 -9.50 44.91 -14.88
C LYS A 26 -10.38 43.76 -15.34
N SER A 27 -9.85 42.54 -15.29
CA SER A 27 -10.63 41.35 -15.58
C SER A 27 -11.94 41.41 -14.77
N TYR A 28 -13.08 41.03 -15.35
CA TYR A 28 -14.36 40.95 -14.64
C TYR A 28 -14.25 40.18 -13.31
N ILE A 29 -13.25 39.31 -13.20
CA ILE A 29 -12.94 38.54 -11.99
C ILE A 29 -12.45 39.43 -10.82
N GLU A 30 -11.69 40.48 -11.12
CA GLU A 30 -11.12 41.41 -10.14
C GLU A 30 -12.11 42.51 -9.69
N ILE A 31 -13.22 42.68 -10.42
CA ILE A 31 -14.28 43.64 -10.12
C ILE A 31 -15.23 43.10 -9.05
N ILE A 32 -15.37 41.77 -8.95
CA ILE A 32 -16.26 41.13 -8.00
C ILE A 32 -15.65 41.19 -6.59
N PRO A 33 -16.40 41.71 -5.58
CA PRO A 33 -15.97 41.72 -4.19
C PRO A 33 -15.60 40.33 -3.66
N PRO A 34 -14.56 40.20 -2.80
CA PRO A 34 -14.12 38.93 -2.24
C PRO A 34 -15.25 38.14 -1.53
N GLU A 35 -16.23 38.82 -0.97
CA GLU A 35 -17.37 38.23 -0.27
C GLU A 35 -18.28 37.42 -1.22
N LEU A 36 -18.44 37.91 -2.45
CA LEU A 36 -19.20 37.20 -3.48
C LEU A 36 -18.42 35.99 -4.00
N TRP A 37 -17.10 36.10 -4.12
CA TRP A 37 -16.24 34.96 -4.43
C TRP A 37 -16.32 33.87 -3.35
N LEU A 38 -16.31 34.24 -2.06
CA LEU A 38 -16.48 33.28 -0.96
C LEU A 38 -17.83 32.56 -1.04
N LYS A 39 -18.90 33.27 -1.43
CA LYS A 39 -20.22 32.67 -1.62
C LYS A 39 -20.23 31.70 -2.80
N ILE A 40 -19.60 32.04 -3.91
CA ILE A 40 -19.45 31.14 -5.08
C ILE A 40 -18.64 29.90 -4.68
N PHE A 41 -17.51 30.10 -4.00
CA PHE A 41 -16.64 29.03 -3.52
C PHE A 41 -17.31 28.14 -2.48
N SER A 42 -18.24 28.65 -1.67
CA SER A 42 -19.02 27.82 -0.74
C SER A 42 -19.86 26.72 -1.42
N HIS A 43 -20.11 26.83 -2.73
CA HIS A 43 -20.83 25.84 -3.52
C HIS A 43 -19.93 24.84 -4.25
N LEU A 44 -18.60 25.04 -4.22
CA LEU A 44 -17.63 24.15 -4.85
C LEU A 44 -17.27 22.98 -3.94
N ASP A 45 -16.93 21.84 -4.54
CA ASP A 45 -16.42 20.69 -3.79
C ASP A 45 -15.00 20.95 -3.24
N PRO A 46 -14.60 20.23 -2.18
CA PRO A 46 -13.27 20.35 -1.56
C PRO A 46 -12.08 20.31 -2.52
N VAL A 47 -12.13 19.46 -3.56
CA VAL A 47 -11.01 19.27 -4.49
C VAL A 47 -10.92 20.43 -5.48
N SER A 48 -12.07 20.91 -5.96
CA SER A 48 -12.16 22.11 -6.78
C SER A 48 -11.68 23.34 -6.01
N LEU A 49 -12.03 23.48 -4.72
CA LEU A 49 -11.60 24.58 -3.86
C LEU A 49 -10.09 24.66 -3.67
N LEU A 50 -9.40 23.51 -3.58
CA LEU A 50 -7.94 23.45 -3.54
C LEU A 50 -7.29 23.89 -4.86
N SER A 51 -8.02 23.77 -5.96
CA SER A 51 -7.56 24.05 -7.32
C SER A 51 -7.84 25.49 -7.78
N VAL A 52 -8.71 26.22 -7.08
CA VAL A 52 -9.08 27.63 -7.38
C VAL A 52 -7.85 28.54 -7.48
N GLY A 53 -6.86 28.34 -6.61
CA GLY A 53 -5.62 29.12 -6.62
C GLY A 53 -4.78 28.94 -7.89
N SER A 54 -5.00 27.87 -8.65
CA SER A 54 -4.29 27.58 -9.90
C SER A 54 -4.97 28.17 -11.13
N VAL A 55 -6.19 28.71 -11.01
CA VAL A 55 -7.02 29.16 -12.15
C VAL A 55 -6.66 30.59 -12.59
N ASN A 56 -6.36 31.48 -11.65
CA ASN A 56 -6.09 32.89 -11.95
C ASN A 56 -5.10 33.48 -10.93
N ARG A 57 -4.22 34.40 -11.36
CA ARG A 57 -3.30 35.15 -10.49
C ARG A 57 -4.03 35.92 -9.38
N TYR A 58 -5.23 36.43 -9.64
CA TYR A 58 -6.07 37.09 -8.63
C TYR A 58 -6.51 36.11 -7.53
N PHE A 59 -7.00 34.92 -7.91
CA PHE A 59 -7.35 33.86 -6.96
C PHE A 59 -6.13 33.29 -6.25
N TYR A 60 -4.98 33.20 -6.92
CA TYR A 60 -3.72 32.84 -6.29
C TYR A 60 -3.32 33.86 -5.21
N LYS A 61 -3.48 35.16 -5.48
CA LYS A 61 -3.21 36.23 -4.50
C LYS A 61 -4.18 36.18 -3.33
N LEU A 62 -5.47 36.03 -3.60
CA LEU A 62 -6.50 35.82 -2.57
C LEU A 62 -6.25 34.55 -1.73
N SER A 63 -5.74 33.48 -2.34
CA SER A 63 -5.42 32.24 -1.60
C SER A 63 -4.28 32.43 -0.58
N LYS A 64 -3.46 33.48 -0.75
CA LYS A 64 -2.41 33.87 0.20
C LYS A 64 -2.91 34.77 1.32
N ASP A 65 -4.07 35.41 1.16
CA ASP A 65 -4.66 36.25 2.20
C ASP A 65 -5.19 35.36 3.34
N ASN A 66 -4.66 35.55 4.55
CA ASN A 66 -4.95 34.70 5.70
C ASN A 66 -6.45 34.61 6.03
N LEU A 67 -7.18 35.71 5.90
CA LEU A 67 -8.63 35.75 6.16
C LEU A 67 -9.40 34.92 5.14
N PHE A 68 -9.05 35.05 3.87
CA PHE A 68 -9.70 34.32 2.78
C PHE A 68 -9.37 32.83 2.85
N CYS A 69 -8.09 32.50 3.12
CA CYS A 69 -7.63 31.14 3.37
C CYS A 69 -8.35 30.49 4.57
N PHE A 70 -8.51 31.22 5.68
CA PHE A 70 -9.24 30.76 6.86
C PHE A 70 -10.70 30.41 6.53
N VAL A 71 -11.41 31.30 5.84
CA VAL A 71 -12.82 31.07 5.47
C VAL A 71 -12.95 29.91 4.48
N ILE A 72 -12.09 29.82 3.47
CA ILE A 72 -12.06 28.67 2.56
C ILE A 72 -11.78 27.37 3.32
N CYS A 73 -10.82 27.35 4.26
CA CYS A 73 -10.53 26.16 5.06
C CYS A 73 -11.74 25.72 5.91
N ILE A 74 -12.49 26.66 6.49
CA ILE A 74 -13.74 26.37 7.21
C ILE A 74 -14.81 25.80 6.26
N LEU A 75 -14.96 26.38 5.07
CA LEU A 75 -15.93 25.92 4.07
C LEU A 75 -15.60 24.51 3.59
N ILE A 76 -14.33 24.24 3.27
CA ILE A 76 -13.87 22.90 2.89
C ILE A 76 -14.09 21.93 4.05
N TRP A 77 -13.73 22.31 5.28
CA TRP A 77 -13.96 21.47 6.45
C TRP A 77 -15.42 21.10 6.60
N TYR A 78 -16.31 22.08 6.50
CA TYR A 78 -17.75 21.87 6.64
C TYR A 78 -18.29 20.98 5.51
N ALA A 79 -17.87 21.21 4.26
CA ALA A 79 -18.24 20.38 3.11
C ALA A 79 -17.76 18.93 3.26
N VAL A 80 -16.54 18.71 3.74
CA VAL A 80 -16.01 17.38 4.07
C VAL A 80 -16.80 16.76 5.23
N TYR A 81 -16.99 17.49 6.33
CA TYR A 81 -17.67 16.97 7.50
C TYR A 81 -19.11 16.53 7.17
N SER A 82 -19.84 17.36 6.43
CA SER A 82 -21.22 17.10 6.00
C SER A 82 -21.37 16.01 4.93
N SER A 83 -20.41 15.86 4.01
CA SER A 83 -20.46 14.82 2.96
C SER A 83 -20.02 13.45 3.45
N TYR A 84 -19.09 13.37 4.42
CA TYR A 84 -18.50 12.10 4.84
C TYR A 84 -19.05 11.52 6.16
N THR A 85 -20.02 12.17 6.84
CA THR A 85 -20.77 11.56 7.94
C THR A 85 -22.28 11.57 7.66
N PRO A 86 -22.93 10.41 7.43
CA PRO A 86 -24.39 10.33 7.39
C PRO A 86 -25.01 10.27 8.79
N MET A 87 -24.20 10.37 9.86
CA MET A 87 -24.70 10.47 11.23
C MET A 87 -24.83 11.93 11.60
N ARG A 88 -26.05 12.47 11.41
CA ARG A 88 -26.48 13.76 11.96
C ARG A 88 -26.28 13.75 13.48
N SER A 89 -25.13 14.22 13.94
CA SER A 89 -25.01 14.67 15.31
C SER A 89 -25.91 15.89 15.46
N TYR A 90 -27.06 15.71 16.11
CA TYR A 90 -28.07 16.74 16.34
C TYR A 90 -27.58 17.92 17.20
N SER A 91 -26.33 17.90 17.70
CA SER A 91 -25.82 18.87 18.68
C SER A 91 -24.92 19.96 18.11
N TRP A 92 -24.50 19.90 16.83
CA TRP A 92 -23.61 20.94 16.28
C TRP A 92 -24.25 21.69 15.11
N LYS A 93 -24.84 22.85 15.40
CA LYS A 93 -25.24 23.84 14.39
C LYS A 93 -24.04 24.75 14.08
N PRO A 94 -23.72 25.04 12.80
CA PRO A 94 -22.62 25.91 12.46
C PRO A 94 -22.91 27.32 12.98
N LYS A 95 -21.99 27.85 13.78
CA LYS A 95 -21.88 29.30 13.95
C LYS A 95 -21.46 29.85 12.59
N THR A 96 -22.25 30.75 12.02
CA THR A 96 -21.98 31.43 10.74
C THR A 96 -20.54 31.95 10.68
N VAL A 97 -19.97 32.12 9.49
CA VAL A 97 -18.62 32.71 9.29
C VAL A 97 -18.44 33.97 10.15
N ALA A 98 -19.49 34.81 10.23
CA ALA A 98 -19.57 35.97 11.11
C ALA A 98 -19.33 35.65 12.61
N ALA A 99 -19.86 34.55 13.14
CA ALA A 99 -19.75 34.17 14.54
C ALA A 99 -18.40 33.50 14.90
N VAL A 100 -17.64 33.00 13.92
CA VAL A 100 -16.24 32.56 14.10
C VAL A 100 -15.28 33.74 13.97
N GLN A 101 -15.57 34.66 13.03
CA GLN A 101 -14.87 35.94 12.87
C GLN A 101 -15.03 36.85 14.09
N LEU A 102 -16.12 36.72 14.85
CA LEU A 102 -16.37 37.47 16.09
C LEU A 102 -15.62 36.93 17.32
N LYS A 103 -14.99 35.75 17.24
CA LYS A 103 -14.25 35.14 18.37
C LYS A 103 -12.73 35.26 18.26
N LEU A 104 -12.20 35.50 17.06
CA LEU A 104 -10.78 35.74 16.79
C LEU A 104 -10.65 37.21 16.40
N SER A 105 -9.80 37.98 17.09
CA SER A 105 -9.65 39.38 16.74
C SER A 105 -9.05 39.50 15.33
N ALA A 106 -9.38 40.56 14.59
CA ALA A 106 -8.84 40.78 13.24
C ALA A 106 -7.30 40.93 13.23
N ALA A 107 -6.68 41.17 14.39
CA ALA A 107 -5.23 41.19 14.59
C ALA A 107 -4.64 39.77 14.61
N ASP A 108 -5.25 38.82 15.33
CA ASP A 108 -4.79 37.41 15.43
C ASP A 108 -4.77 36.68 14.07
N LEU A 109 -5.60 37.13 13.13
CA LEU A 109 -5.74 36.58 11.78
C LEU A 109 -4.72 37.16 10.79
N LYS A 110 -4.15 38.33 11.05
CA LYS A 110 -3.19 39.00 10.15
C LYS A 110 -1.73 38.64 10.46
N ASP A 111 -1.41 38.30 11.71
CA ASP A 111 -0.04 38.00 12.17
C ASP A 111 0.48 36.58 11.83
N LYS A 112 -0.23 35.83 10.98
CA LYS A 112 0.16 34.47 10.59
C LYS A 112 0.87 34.44 9.25
N GLU A 113 1.83 33.53 9.10
CA GLU A 113 2.51 33.35 7.82
C GLU A 113 1.53 32.89 6.72
N PRO A 114 1.72 33.32 5.46
CA PRO A 114 0.90 32.88 4.34
C PRO A 114 0.86 31.35 4.24
N GLY A 115 -0.34 30.78 4.21
CA GLY A 115 -0.53 29.32 4.15
C GLY A 115 -0.61 28.61 5.50
N TYR A 116 -0.47 29.32 6.62
CA TYR A 116 -0.67 28.77 7.98
C TYR A 116 -1.99 28.01 8.12
N TRP A 117 -3.10 28.60 7.68
CA TRP A 117 -4.42 27.99 7.76
C TRP A 117 -4.57 26.79 6.84
N LYS A 118 -3.95 26.81 5.66
CA LYS A 118 -3.89 25.67 4.75
C LYS A 118 -3.14 24.51 5.40
N ASN A 119 -2.03 24.78 6.07
CA ASN A 119 -1.24 23.76 6.76
C ASN A 119 -2.01 23.16 7.95
N ILE A 120 -2.66 23.99 8.77
CA ILE A 120 -3.52 23.50 9.85
C ILE A 120 -4.65 22.64 9.29
N PHE A 121 -5.33 23.14 8.26
CA PHE A 121 -6.42 22.40 7.62
C PHE A 121 -5.96 21.05 7.07
N MET A 122 -4.86 21.00 6.33
CA MET A 122 -4.30 19.74 5.81
C MET A 122 -3.88 18.82 6.94
N SER A 123 -3.22 19.34 7.99
CA SER A 123 -2.79 18.56 9.15
C SER A 123 -3.97 17.90 9.87
N GLU A 124 -5.06 18.63 10.04
CA GLU A 124 -6.24 18.13 10.74
C GLU A 124 -7.09 17.20 9.88
N MET A 125 -7.15 17.43 8.55
CA MET A 125 -7.71 16.47 7.60
C MET A 125 -6.96 15.13 7.65
N ILE A 126 -5.62 15.19 7.68
CA ILE A 126 -4.76 14.00 7.83
C ILE A 126 -5.04 13.32 9.18
N THR A 127 -5.08 14.07 10.27
CA THR A 127 -5.37 13.54 11.62
C THR A 127 -6.75 12.89 11.70
N ASN A 128 -7.77 13.52 11.13
CA ASN A 128 -9.13 12.98 11.13
C ASN A 128 -9.27 11.74 10.25
N ARG A 129 -8.58 11.70 9.11
CA ARG A 129 -8.47 10.51 8.26
C ARG A 129 -7.80 9.36 9.02
N LYS A 130 -6.65 9.61 9.66
CA LYS A 130 -5.95 8.63 10.52
C LYS A 130 -6.87 8.11 11.62
N ARG A 131 -7.56 9.00 12.33
CA ARG A 131 -8.51 8.65 13.40
C ARG A 131 -9.58 7.68 12.90
N ARG A 132 -10.16 7.90 11.72
CA ARG A 132 -11.17 7.02 11.13
C ARG A 132 -10.60 5.67 10.72
N ILE A 133 -9.40 5.64 10.12
CA ILE A 133 -8.70 4.40 9.79
C ILE A 133 -8.51 3.57 11.07
N TYR A 134 -7.98 4.18 12.14
CA TYR A 134 -7.82 3.50 13.43
C TYR A 134 -9.15 3.11 14.08
N GLN A 135 -10.23 3.87 13.92
CA GLN A 135 -11.55 3.47 14.40
C GLN A 135 -12.07 2.20 13.71
N ILE A 136 -11.86 2.08 12.40
CA ILE A 136 -12.25 0.89 11.64
C ILE A 136 -11.38 -0.30 12.04
N LEU A 137 -10.07 -0.10 12.21
CA LEU A 137 -9.14 -1.16 12.61
C LEU A 137 -9.41 -1.62 14.06
N ASN A 138 -9.56 -0.69 15.00
CA ASN A 138 -9.82 -0.99 16.42
C ASN A 138 -11.20 -1.60 16.68
N SER A 139 -12.13 -1.49 15.73
CA SER A 139 -13.42 -2.18 15.82
C SER A 139 -13.28 -3.71 15.79
N VAL A 140 -12.11 -4.21 15.38
CA VAL A 140 -11.77 -5.63 15.39
C VAL A 140 -10.78 -5.90 16.52
N LYS A 141 -11.17 -6.78 17.46
CA LYS A 141 -10.37 -7.13 18.65
C LYS A 141 -9.13 -8.01 18.36
N SER A 142 -8.83 -8.31 17.09
CA SER A 142 -7.75 -9.21 16.67
C SER A 142 -6.97 -8.57 15.53
N TYR A 143 -5.64 -8.61 15.57
CA TYR A 143 -4.75 -8.15 14.50
C TYR A 143 -4.97 -8.90 13.18
N ALA A 144 -5.54 -10.11 13.22
CA ALA A 144 -5.97 -10.84 12.01
C ALA A 144 -7.14 -10.17 11.28
N GLY A 145 -7.84 -9.22 11.94
CA GLY A 145 -8.85 -8.37 11.32
C GLY A 145 -10.08 -9.11 10.78
N ASP A 146 -11.12 -8.35 10.43
CA ASP A 146 -12.05 -8.79 9.39
C ASP A 146 -11.49 -8.25 8.08
N PRO A 147 -11.19 -9.08 7.07
CA PRO A 147 -10.70 -8.64 5.77
C PRO A 147 -11.56 -7.50 5.19
N SER A 148 -12.87 -7.51 5.44
CA SER A 148 -13.78 -6.46 4.96
C SER A 148 -13.48 -5.09 5.57
N ASN A 149 -13.05 -5.05 6.83
CA ASN A 149 -12.72 -3.81 7.52
C ASN A 149 -11.34 -3.29 7.11
N ILE A 150 -10.38 -4.19 6.91
CA ILE A 150 -9.05 -3.80 6.42
C ILE A 150 -9.15 -3.28 4.98
N GLU A 151 -9.91 -3.94 4.11
CA GLU A 151 -10.18 -3.47 2.76
C GLU A 151 -10.82 -2.07 2.77
N LYS A 152 -11.81 -1.83 3.64
CA LYS A 152 -12.41 -0.49 3.81
C LYS A 152 -11.37 0.53 4.29
N ALA A 153 -10.53 0.18 5.26
CA ALA A 153 -9.50 1.06 5.79
C ALA A 153 -8.47 1.44 4.72
N VAL A 154 -8.01 0.48 3.92
CA VAL A 154 -7.10 0.70 2.79
C VAL A 154 -7.78 1.55 1.71
N LYS A 155 -9.03 1.28 1.35
CA LYS A 155 -9.77 2.13 0.40
C LYS A 155 -9.93 3.57 0.90
N LEU A 156 -10.23 3.76 2.19
CA LEU A 156 -10.31 5.08 2.83
C LEU A 156 -8.96 5.79 2.92
N SER A 157 -7.84 5.04 2.97
CA SER A 157 -6.49 5.58 2.89
C SER A 157 -6.13 6.15 1.51
N GLY A 158 -6.94 5.86 0.48
CA GLY A 158 -6.86 6.47 -0.85
C GLY A 158 -5.47 6.37 -1.47
N LEU A 159 -4.77 5.28 -1.14
CA LEU A 159 -3.44 5.00 -1.66
C LEU A 159 -3.51 4.76 -3.16
N THR A 160 -2.51 5.26 -3.85
CA THR A 160 -2.30 5.04 -5.27
C THR A 160 -0.89 4.55 -5.47
N TRP A 161 -0.73 3.49 -6.24
CA TRP A 161 0.56 2.88 -6.46
C TRP A 161 0.96 3.04 -7.93
N ALA A 162 2.25 3.22 -8.16
CA ALA A 162 2.84 3.35 -9.47
C ALA A 162 4.19 2.64 -9.51
N VAL A 163 4.52 2.05 -10.65
CA VAL A 163 5.86 1.49 -10.92
C VAL A 163 6.54 2.38 -11.93
N THR A 164 7.76 2.80 -11.61
CA THR A 164 8.60 3.60 -12.50
C THR A 164 9.68 2.72 -13.09
N PHE A 165 9.74 2.62 -14.41
CA PHE A 165 10.85 2.00 -15.12
C PHE A 165 11.80 3.09 -15.56
N LYS A 166 13.09 2.85 -15.41
CA LYS A 166 14.13 3.76 -15.87
C LYS A 166 14.90 3.07 -16.97
N ASP A 167 14.87 3.67 -18.16
CA ASP A 167 15.65 3.20 -19.30
C ASP A 167 17.16 3.49 -19.08
N THR A 168 18.00 2.79 -19.83
CA THR A 168 19.45 3.01 -19.98
C THR A 168 19.79 4.46 -20.34
N SER A 169 18.90 5.16 -21.05
CA SER A 169 19.00 6.60 -21.36
C SER A 169 18.68 7.51 -20.17
N GLY A 170 18.26 6.95 -19.03
CA GLY A 170 17.80 7.67 -17.83
C GLY A 170 16.36 8.17 -17.92
N LYS A 171 15.65 7.90 -19.02
CA LYS A 171 14.25 8.27 -19.19
C LYS A 171 13.34 7.41 -18.31
N GLU A 172 12.50 8.07 -17.52
CA GLU A 172 11.57 7.41 -16.60
C GLU A 172 10.18 7.25 -17.23
N THR A 173 9.62 6.05 -17.18
CA THR A 173 8.25 5.75 -17.58
C THR A 173 7.47 5.25 -16.37
N VAL A 174 6.37 5.94 -16.06
CA VAL A 174 5.55 5.64 -14.87
C VAL A 174 4.28 4.90 -15.29
N MET A 175 4.13 3.67 -14.81
CA MET A 175 2.91 2.88 -14.96
C MET A 175 2.04 3.03 -13.72
N LYS A 176 0.81 3.51 -13.91
CA LYS A 176 -0.20 3.56 -12.84
C LYS A 176 -0.79 2.17 -12.62
N GLN A 177 -1.15 1.87 -11.38
CA GLN A 177 -1.83 0.63 -11.04
C GLN A 177 -3.11 0.43 -11.86
N THR A 178 -3.40 -0.82 -12.22
CA THR A 178 -4.62 -1.15 -12.95
C THR A 178 -5.61 -1.92 -12.08
N ASP A 179 -5.12 -2.84 -11.25
CA ASP A 179 -5.98 -3.66 -10.39
C ASP A 179 -5.35 -3.89 -9.01
N ILE A 180 -6.20 -4.11 -8.01
CA ILE A 180 -5.82 -4.41 -6.63
C ILE A 180 -6.61 -5.64 -6.19
N LEU A 181 -5.89 -6.68 -5.79
CA LEU A 181 -6.46 -7.90 -5.25
C LEU A 181 -6.26 -7.91 -3.74
N PHE A 182 -7.35 -8.05 -2.99
CA PHE A 182 -7.33 -8.10 -1.53
C PHE A 182 -7.35 -9.56 -1.06
N SER A 183 -6.43 -9.93 -0.16
CA SER A 183 -6.47 -11.17 0.61
C SER A 183 -6.85 -10.88 2.07
N HIS A 184 -6.78 -11.90 2.94
CA HIS A 184 -7.13 -11.71 4.36
C HIS A 184 -6.08 -10.85 5.09
N THR A 185 -4.81 -10.94 4.68
CA THR A 185 -3.65 -10.35 5.39
C THR A 185 -2.79 -9.43 4.55
N SER A 186 -2.95 -9.44 3.22
CA SER A 186 -2.20 -8.59 2.31
C SER A 186 -3.05 -8.07 1.16
N LEU A 187 -2.46 -7.16 0.39
CA LEU A 187 -2.97 -6.83 -0.93
C LEU A 187 -1.89 -7.03 -1.99
N SER A 188 -2.36 -7.38 -3.18
CA SER A 188 -1.53 -7.53 -4.37
C SER A 188 -1.91 -6.44 -5.36
N VAL A 189 -1.00 -5.52 -5.65
CA VAL A 189 -1.16 -4.51 -6.68
C VAL A 189 -0.66 -5.06 -8.00
N VAL A 190 -1.46 -4.94 -9.06
CA VAL A 190 -1.14 -5.46 -10.39
C VAL A 190 -0.94 -4.32 -11.39
N TRP A 191 0.22 -4.35 -12.05
CA TRP A 191 0.55 -3.52 -13.22
C TRP A 191 0.68 -4.42 -14.44
N PRO A 192 -0.42 -4.64 -15.20
CA PRO A 192 -0.33 -5.25 -16.50
C PRO A 192 0.42 -4.30 -17.43
N ASN A 193 1.39 -4.82 -18.16
CA ASN A 193 2.09 -4.03 -19.16
C ASN A 193 1.12 -3.75 -20.32
N ARG A 194 0.67 -2.49 -20.39
CA ARG A 194 -0.10 -1.95 -21.53
C ARG A 194 0.77 -1.16 -22.50
N LEU A 195 2.05 -1.00 -22.20
CA LEU A 195 2.98 -0.34 -23.09
C LEU A 195 3.26 -1.32 -24.24
N SER A 196 3.23 -0.79 -25.47
CA SER A 196 3.41 -1.51 -26.73
C SER A 196 4.45 -2.63 -26.63
N LEU A 197 4.20 -3.71 -27.37
CA LEU A 197 5.02 -4.91 -27.65
C LEU A 197 6.44 -4.63 -28.21
N ILE A 198 7.07 -3.53 -27.81
CA ILE A 198 8.31 -2.99 -28.35
C ILE A 198 9.04 -2.23 -27.23
N ALA A 199 9.35 -2.94 -26.14
CA ALA A 199 10.29 -2.44 -25.15
C ALA A 199 11.24 -3.58 -24.80
N GLU A 200 12.45 -3.53 -25.35
CA GLU A 200 13.54 -4.40 -24.93
C GLU A 200 14.04 -3.88 -23.58
N TYR A 201 14.00 -4.74 -22.56
CA TYR A 201 14.50 -4.43 -21.23
C TYR A 201 15.81 -5.19 -21.02
N ASP A 202 16.91 -4.49 -20.71
CA ASP A 202 18.11 -5.14 -20.21
C ASP A 202 17.91 -5.54 -18.75
N LEU A 203 17.44 -6.78 -18.55
CA LEU A 203 17.22 -7.38 -17.23
C LEU A 203 18.43 -8.18 -16.76
N GLY A 204 19.58 -8.13 -17.43
CA GLY A 204 20.74 -8.99 -17.14
C GLY A 204 21.22 -8.87 -15.70
N SER A 205 21.41 -7.64 -15.23
CA SER A 205 21.80 -7.36 -13.83
C SER A 205 20.71 -7.70 -12.80
N PHE A 206 19.44 -7.60 -13.20
CA PHE A 206 18.29 -7.88 -12.34
C PHE A 206 18.10 -9.39 -12.13
N MET A 207 18.29 -10.17 -13.20
CA MET A 207 18.09 -11.63 -13.23
C MET A 207 19.02 -12.38 -12.26
N GLU A 208 20.22 -11.86 -11.97
CA GLU A 208 21.15 -12.44 -10.99
C GLU A 208 20.62 -12.37 -9.55
N SER A 209 19.74 -11.40 -9.26
CA SER A 209 19.16 -11.18 -7.94
C SER A 209 17.76 -11.76 -7.76
N CYS A 210 17.16 -12.27 -8.85
CA CYS A 210 15.81 -12.80 -8.87
C CYS A 210 15.76 -14.27 -8.47
N GLU A 211 14.80 -14.62 -7.65
CA GLU A 211 14.46 -16.00 -7.35
C GLU A 211 13.42 -16.52 -8.35
N TYR A 212 13.65 -17.72 -8.89
CA TYR A 212 12.70 -18.36 -9.79
C TYR A 212 11.58 -19.03 -9.00
N ILE A 213 10.32 -18.63 -9.26
CA ILE A 213 9.16 -19.21 -8.56
C ILE A 213 8.52 -20.33 -9.37
N GLY A 214 8.22 -20.07 -10.64
CA GLY A 214 7.49 -21.01 -11.48
C GLY A 214 7.32 -20.53 -12.91
N GLN A 215 6.74 -21.37 -13.77
CA GLN A 215 6.44 -21.03 -15.16
C GLN A 215 5.20 -21.77 -15.66
N ASP A 216 4.61 -21.26 -16.73
CA ASP A 216 3.61 -21.99 -17.51
C ASP A 216 4.00 -22.07 -19.00
N ARG A 217 2.99 -22.26 -19.87
CA ARG A 217 3.18 -22.31 -21.32
C ARG A 217 3.72 -21.00 -21.90
N TYR A 218 3.40 -19.86 -21.30
CA TYR A 218 3.65 -18.53 -21.87
C TYR A 218 4.63 -17.69 -21.06
N VAL A 219 4.57 -17.77 -19.73
CA VAL A 219 5.31 -16.87 -18.84
C VAL A 219 6.21 -17.61 -17.86
N LYS A 220 7.27 -16.92 -17.45
CA LYS A 220 8.16 -17.28 -16.34
C LYS A 220 7.96 -16.25 -15.23
N LEU A 221 7.68 -16.70 -14.00
CA LEU A 221 7.50 -15.83 -12.84
C LEU A 221 8.77 -15.79 -12.00
N LEU A 222 9.22 -14.58 -11.72
CA LEU A 222 10.41 -14.26 -10.94
C LEU A 222 10.02 -13.42 -9.73
N HIS A 223 10.64 -13.71 -8.61
CA HIS A 223 10.52 -12.97 -7.36
C HIS A 223 11.76 -12.11 -7.15
N LEU A 224 11.51 -10.83 -6.89
CA LEU A 224 12.49 -9.86 -6.43
C LEU A 224 12.39 -9.70 -4.92
N LYS A 225 13.49 -9.27 -4.31
CA LYS A 225 13.47 -8.87 -2.88
C LYS A 225 12.32 -7.87 -2.65
N THR A 226 11.67 -7.95 -1.47
CA THR A 226 10.51 -7.13 -1.03
C THR A 226 9.11 -7.52 -1.53
N GLY A 227 8.87 -8.78 -1.93
CA GLY A 227 7.51 -9.24 -2.29
C GLY A 227 7.03 -8.72 -3.65
N LEU A 228 7.98 -8.26 -4.49
CA LEU A 228 7.77 -7.82 -5.85
C LEU A 228 7.95 -9.00 -6.81
N LEU A 229 6.99 -9.21 -7.69
CA LEU A 229 6.92 -10.27 -8.66
C LEU A 229 6.96 -9.69 -10.06
N ILE A 230 7.81 -10.26 -10.92
CA ILE A 230 7.89 -9.95 -12.34
C ILE A 230 7.61 -11.21 -13.13
N ALA A 231 6.65 -11.14 -14.05
CA ALA A 231 6.50 -12.16 -15.06
C ALA A 231 7.23 -11.74 -16.34
N LEU A 232 7.80 -12.71 -17.04
CA LEU A 232 8.47 -12.56 -18.34
C LEU A 232 7.86 -13.50 -19.37
N TRP A 233 7.62 -13.02 -20.59
CA TRP A 233 7.24 -13.90 -21.71
C TRP A 233 8.41 -14.82 -22.07
N LYS A 234 8.13 -16.11 -22.26
CA LYS A 234 9.18 -17.10 -22.57
C LYS A 234 9.84 -16.92 -23.94
N LYS A 235 9.14 -16.28 -24.89
CA LYS A 235 9.64 -16.09 -26.27
C LYS A 235 10.37 -14.77 -26.46
N SER A 236 9.83 -13.67 -25.91
CA SER A 236 10.35 -12.32 -26.13
C SER A 236 11.14 -11.75 -24.94
N PHE A 237 11.10 -12.40 -23.76
CA PHE A 237 11.65 -11.88 -22.51
C PHE A 237 11.11 -10.51 -22.08
N GLU A 238 10.04 -10.03 -22.71
CA GLU A 238 9.35 -8.81 -22.30
C GLU A 238 8.51 -9.07 -21.05
N ILE A 239 8.20 -8.01 -20.31
CA ILE A 239 7.41 -8.06 -19.07
C ILE A 239 5.91 -7.97 -19.40
N PRO A 240 5.10 -9.05 -19.26
CA PRO A 240 3.65 -8.98 -19.35
C PRO A 240 2.97 -8.26 -18.18
N PHE A 241 3.46 -8.47 -16.97
CA PHE A 241 2.88 -7.89 -15.76
C PHE A 241 3.88 -7.89 -14.61
N VAL A 242 3.65 -6.95 -13.69
CA VAL A 242 4.35 -6.82 -12.42
C VAL A 242 3.31 -6.88 -11.30
N ILE A 243 3.62 -7.58 -10.22
CA ILE A 243 2.74 -7.68 -9.04
C ILE A 243 3.56 -7.31 -7.80
N ALA A 244 3.06 -6.43 -6.95
CA ALA A 244 3.65 -6.18 -5.63
C ALA A 244 2.70 -6.65 -4.55
N THR A 245 3.21 -7.42 -3.61
CA THR A 245 2.46 -7.96 -2.47
C THR A 245 2.86 -7.22 -1.21
N LEU A 246 1.88 -6.69 -0.47
CA LEU A 246 2.10 -5.84 0.70
C LEU A 246 1.21 -6.30 1.84
N HIS A 247 1.82 -6.73 2.94
CA HIS A 247 1.11 -7.11 4.15
C HIS A 247 0.43 -5.88 4.78
N TYR A 248 -0.81 -6.03 5.24
CA TYR A 248 -1.62 -4.90 5.71
C TYR A 248 -1.00 -4.14 6.88
N HIS A 249 -0.35 -4.86 7.79
CA HIS A 249 0.33 -4.27 8.93
C HIS A 249 1.38 -3.23 8.48
N GLN A 250 2.27 -3.63 7.57
CA GLN A 250 3.28 -2.76 6.98
C GLN A 250 2.63 -1.60 6.20
N LEU A 251 1.62 -1.90 5.38
CA LEU A 251 0.97 -0.91 4.54
C LEU A 251 0.28 0.21 5.34
N ILE A 252 -0.48 -0.15 6.37
CA ILE A 252 -1.21 0.81 7.19
C ILE A 252 -0.24 1.71 7.92
N GLU A 253 0.82 1.16 8.50
CA GLU A 253 1.82 1.95 9.22
C GLU A 253 2.64 2.82 8.28
N PHE A 254 3.08 2.30 7.13
CA PHE A 254 3.77 3.11 6.12
C PHE A 254 2.90 4.24 5.57
N SER A 255 1.61 3.99 5.34
CA SER A 255 0.69 5.01 4.82
C SER A 255 0.29 6.06 5.86
N THR A 256 0.20 5.69 7.13
CA THR A 256 -0.22 6.60 8.20
C THR A 256 0.95 7.34 8.83
N LEU A 257 2.15 6.77 8.87
CA LEU A 257 3.31 7.34 9.55
C LEU A 257 4.38 7.86 8.56
N GLY A 258 4.28 7.49 7.27
CA GLY A 258 5.14 7.99 6.21
C GLY A 258 4.98 9.48 5.92
N SER A 259 6.07 10.07 5.42
CA SER A 259 6.09 11.41 4.84
C SER A 259 6.33 11.32 3.32
N ALA A 260 6.07 12.40 2.59
CA ALA A 260 6.34 12.46 1.15
C ALA A 260 7.83 12.29 0.81
N ASP A 261 8.72 12.73 1.72
CA ASP A 261 10.16 12.79 1.46
C ASP A 261 10.92 11.59 2.04
N TYR A 262 10.32 10.85 2.97
CA TYR A 262 10.99 9.76 3.69
C TYR A 262 10.05 8.59 3.94
N MET A 263 10.49 7.39 3.54
CA MET A 263 9.86 6.15 3.96
C MET A 263 9.92 6.04 5.47
N TYR A 264 8.78 5.77 6.10
CA TYR A 264 8.71 5.57 7.54
C TYR A 264 9.57 4.38 7.95
N LYS A 265 10.47 4.60 8.91
CA LYS A 265 11.19 3.54 9.60
C LYS A 265 10.63 3.42 11.00
N PHE A 266 10.32 2.20 11.41
CA PHE A 266 9.88 1.95 12.78
C PHE A 266 10.96 2.42 13.76
N PRO A 267 10.58 3.10 14.86
CA PRO A 267 11.50 3.35 15.94
C PRO A 267 12.06 2.02 16.45
N PRO A 268 13.33 1.97 16.86
CA PRO A 268 13.90 0.77 17.44
C PRO A 268 13.04 0.32 18.63
N HIS A 269 12.69 -0.96 18.65
CA HIS A 269 11.90 -1.53 19.73
C HIS A 269 12.67 -1.39 21.04
N VAL A 270 11.98 -0.94 22.08
CA VAL A 270 12.53 -0.89 23.44
C VAL A 270 12.06 -2.15 24.16
N PRO A 271 12.97 -3.07 24.53
CA PRO A 271 12.60 -4.31 25.17
C PRO A 271 11.93 -4.03 26.51
N VAL A 272 10.81 -4.71 26.76
CA VAL A 272 10.19 -4.76 28.09
C VAL A 272 10.91 -5.88 28.82
N LEU A 273 11.53 -5.59 29.96
CA LEU A 273 12.23 -6.59 30.76
C LEU A 273 11.25 -7.26 31.71
N ASP A 274 11.34 -8.58 31.81
CA ASP A 274 10.61 -9.40 32.78
C ASP A 274 11.64 -10.20 33.60
N ASP A 275 11.63 -10.01 34.92
CA ASP A 275 12.49 -10.67 35.88
C ASP A 275 11.82 -11.85 36.59
N ILE A 276 10.53 -12.08 36.33
CA ILE A 276 9.71 -13.12 36.96
C ILE A 276 9.73 -14.39 36.11
N ASP A 277 9.63 -14.25 34.78
CA ASP A 277 9.56 -15.41 33.88
C ASP A 277 10.95 -15.92 33.44
N PRO A 278 11.36 -17.14 33.85
CA PRO A 278 12.65 -17.71 33.46
C PRO A 278 12.75 -18.11 31.98
N ASN A 279 11.62 -18.13 31.26
CA ASN A 279 11.53 -18.45 29.84
C ASN A 279 10.97 -17.28 29.01
N TYR A 280 11.15 -16.05 29.50
CA TYR A 280 10.67 -14.84 28.86
C TYR A 280 11.09 -14.76 27.40
N GLY A 281 10.16 -14.52 26.47
CA GLY A 281 10.43 -14.52 25.03
C GLY A 281 10.60 -15.91 24.39
N LEU A 282 10.32 -17.01 25.10
CA LEU A 282 10.30 -18.37 24.51
C LEU A 282 8.88 -18.92 24.33
N HIS A 283 7.84 -18.22 24.76
CA HIS A 283 6.45 -18.67 24.67
C HIS A 283 5.50 -17.50 24.37
N GLY A 284 4.19 -17.78 24.35
CA GLY A 284 3.16 -16.76 24.14
C GLY A 284 2.98 -16.29 22.69
N TYR A 285 3.79 -16.79 21.75
CA TYR A 285 3.71 -16.39 20.34
C TYR A 285 2.38 -16.82 19.70
N GLN A 286 1.89 -15.97 18.79
CA GLN A 286 0.76 -16.29 17.92
C GLN A 286 1.18 -16.15 16.46
N LEU A 287 0.91 -17.17 15.64
CA LEU A 287 1.14 -17.15 14.20
C LEU A 287 -0.20 -17.10 13.48
N HIS A 288 -0.39 -16.07 12.66
CA HIS A 288 -1.44 -16.03 11.67
C HIS A 288 -0.83 -16.24 10.28
N ILE A 289 -1.38 -17.17 9.50
CA ILE A 289 -0.89 -17.53 8.16
C ILE A 289 -2.04 -17.51 7.16
N ASP A 290 -1.81 -16.88 6.00
CA ASP A 290 -2.72 -16.89 4.85
C ASP A 290 -1.93 -17.32 3.61
N MET A 291 -2.37 -18.39 2.97
CA MET A 291 -1.84 -18.85 1.69
C MET A 291 -2.87 -18.57 0.63
N HIS A 292 -2.55 -17.72 -0.33
CA HIS A 292 -3.52 -17.25 -1.32
C HIS A 292 -2.88 -16.98 -2.68
N SER A 293 -3.74 -16.85 -3.70
CA SER A 293 -3.35 -16.25 -4.96
C SER A 293 -4.41 -15.24 -5.40
N GLY A 294 -4.23 -14.00 -4.94
CA GLY A 294 -5.15 -12.91 -5.21
C GLY A 294 -6.45 -13.12 -4.44
N ARG A 295 -7.54 -13.50 -5.13
CA ARG A 295 -8.86 -13.72 -4.50
C ARG A 295 -9.09 -15.14 -4.00
N ARG A 296 -8.20 -16.08 -4.35
CA ARG A 296 -8.32 -17.49 -3.93
C ARG A 296 -7.49 -17.71 -2.68
N THR A 297 -8.12 -18.13 -1.59
CA THR A 297 -7.43 -18.55 -0.37
C THR A 297 -7.37 -20.09 -0.33
N TYR A 298 -6.17 -20.62 -0.12
CA TYR A 298 -5.86 -22.04 0.00
C TYR A 298 -5.86 -22.50 1.46
N LEU A 299 -5.36 -21.65 2.35
CA LEU A 299 -5.32 -21.87 3.80
C LEU A 299 -5.36 -20.51 4.48
N CYS A 300 -6.17 -20.38 5.51
CA CYS A 300 -6.09 -19.26 6.44
C CYS A 300 -6.27 -19.81 7.86
N GLY A 301 -5.31 -19.54 8.74
CA GLY A 301 -5.27 -20.15 10.07
C GLY A 301 -4.57 -19.28 11.09
N THR A 302 -5.03 -19.35 12.34
CA THR A 302 -4.38 -18.69 13.48
C THR A 302 -4.02 -19.75 14.52
N TYR A 303 -2.73 -19.81 14.85
CA TYR A 303 -2.16 -20.73 15.81
C TYR A 303 -1.66 -19.93 17.01
N ARG A 304 -2.13 -20.28 18.21
CA ARG A 304 -1.86 -19.53 19.44
C ARG A 304 -1.03 -20.36 20.42
N SER A 305 -0.42 -19.67 21.38
CA SER A 305 0.34 -20.29 22.46
C SER A 305 1.52 -21.13 21.94
N LEU A 306 2.19 -20.64 20.91
CA LEU A 306 3.40 -21.27 20.39
C LEU A 306 4.54 -21.05 21.39
N PHE A 307 5.30 -22.11 21.66
CA PHE A 307 6.39 -22.07 22.61
C PHE A 307 7.59 -22.89 22.12
N CYS A 308 8.76 -22.50 22.57
CA CYS A 308 10.04 -23.15 22.35
C CYS A 308 10.61 -23.54 23.72
N ARG A 309 11.30 -24.68 23.78
CA ARG A 309 12.13 -25.04 24.94
C ARG A 309 13.58 -24.69 24.63
N LYS A 310 14.34 -24.29 25.64
CA LYS A 310 15.77 -23.93 25.51
C LYS A 310 16.59 -25.00 24.78
N GLU A 311 16.27 -26.28 25.00
CA GLU A 311 16.91 -27.44 24.35
C GLU A 311 16.74 -27.51 22.82
N TYR A 312 15.71 -26.85 22.30
CA TYR A 312 15.41 -26.82 20.86
C TYR A 312 15.96 -25.57 20.16
N ILE A 313 16.69 -24.71 20.89
CA ILE A 313 17.44 -23.60 20.30
C ILE A 313 18.70 -24.19 19.66
N LYS A 314 18.78 -24.13 18.34
CA LYS A 314 19.90 -24.67 17.56
C LYS A 314 20.23 -23.73 16.41
N ASP A 315 21.51 -23.64 16.07
CA ASP A 315 22.03 -22.87 14.93
C ASP A 315 21.59 -21.39 14.92
N GLY A 316 21.38 -20.78 16.10
CA GLY A 316 20.91 -19.40 16.22
C GLY A 316 19.42 -19.20 15.94
N PHE A 317 18.61 -20.27 15.95
CA PHE A 317 17.17 -20.18 15.77
C PHE A 317 16.38 -20.87 16.89
N LEU A 318 15.29 -20.23 17.32
CA LEU A 318 14.24 -20.82 18.13
C LEU A 318 13.32 -21.62 17.23
N ARG A 319 13.06 -22.88 17.56
CA ARG A 319 12.15 -23.76 16.82
C ARG A 319 10.78 -23.82 17.48
N LEU A 320 9.77 -23.25 16.83
CA LEU A 320 8.36 -23.28 17.22
C LEU A 320 7.59 -24.27 16.34
N SER A 321 7.07 -25.34 16.94
CA SER A 321 6.23 -26.31 16.24
C SER A 321 4.79 -25.81 16.17
N VAL A 322 4.31 -25.53 14.96
CA VAL A 322 2.94 -25.01 14.74
C VAL A 322 1.97 -26.16 14.49
N ILE A 323 2.30 -27.03 13.54
CA ILE A 323 1.61 -28.29 13.29
C ILE A 323 2.64 -29.39 13.49
N ALA A 324 2.38 -30.30 14.43
CA ALA A 324 3.30 -31.39 14.72
C ALA A 324 3.03 -32.59 13.80
N LEU A 325 4.09 -33.16 13.23
CA LEU A 325 4.02 -34.39 12.42
C LEU A 325 3.31 -35.53 13.16
N THR A 326 3.54 -35.66 14.46
CA THR A 326 2.97 -36.71 15.31
C THR A 326 1.51 -36.50 15.67
N ASN A 327 0.94 -35.31 15.44
CA ASN A 327 -0.43 -34.97 15.84
C ASN A 327 -1.34 -34.81 14.62
N SER A 328 -1.91 -35.92 14.16
CA SER A 328 -2.80 -35.96 12.98
C SER A 328 -4.03 -35.07 13.09
N LYS A 329 -4.47 -34.70 14.31
CA LYS A 329 -5.61 -33.80 14.51
C LYS A 329 -5.30 -32.34 14.15
N GLN A 330 -4.02 -31.97 14.07
CA GLN A 330 -3.58 -30.63 13.68
C GLN A 330 -3.36 -30.51 12.18
N HIS A 331 -3.39 -31.63 11.44
CA HIS A 331 -3.16 -31.63 10.00
C HIS A 331 -4.29 -30.89 9.30
N ALA A 332 -3.93 -30.03 8.35
CA ALA A 332 -4.87 -29.14 7.68
C ALA A 332 -4.79 -29.34 6.17
N PRO A 333 -5.93 -29.48 5.46
CA PRO A 333 -5.94 -29.55 4.01
C PRO A 333 -5.67 -28.17 3.38
N LEU A 334 -4.97 -28.15 2.26
CA LEU A 334 -4.99 -27.02 1.33
C LEU A 334 -6.21 -27.14 0.41
N VAL A 335 -7.02 -26.10 0.36
CA VAL A 335 -8.30 -26.14 -0.34
C VAL A 335 -8.14 -25.77 -1.81
N GLY A 336 -8.46 -26.72 -2.70
CA GLY A 336 -8.56 -26.48 -4.14
C GLY A 336 -7.23 -26.54 -4.89
N ASN A 337 -7.29 -26.18 -6.18
CA ASN A 337 -6.14 -26.33 -7.08
C ASN A 337 -5.11 -25.21 -6.87
N ILE A 338 -3.95 -25.61 -6.37
CA ILE A 338 -2.85 -24.71 -6.04
C ILE A 338 -2.21 -24.17 -7.32
N GLY A 339 -2.22 -22.85 -7.47
CA GLY A 339 -1.53 -22.20 -8.56
C GLY A 339 -1.70 -20.69 -8.51
N PHE A 340 -0.90 -20.02 -9.33
CA PHE A 340 -0.90 -18.58 -9.47
C PHE A 340 -1.59 -18.19 -10.77
N PRO A 341 -2.92 -17.97 -10.78
CA PRO A 341 -3.62 -17.48 -11.95
C PRO A 341 -3.16 -16.08 -12.30
N TRP A 342 -2.92 -15.86 -13.60
CA TRP A 342 -2.61 -14.54 -14.14
C TRP A 342 -3.40 -14.30 -15.42
N LYS A 343 -3.64 -13.02 -15.68
CA LYS A 343 -4.39 -12.58 -16.86
C LYS A 343 -3.85 -11.26 -17.37
N THR A 344 -3.59 -11.20 -18.66
CA THR A 344 -3.33 -9.96 -19.41
C THR A 344 -4.55 -9.64 -20.29
N GLN A 345 -4.44 -8.61 -21.12
CA GLN A 345 -5.54 -8.27 -22.04
C GLN A 345 -5.83 -9.38 -23.06
N THR A 346 -4.82 -10.18 -23.40
CA THR A 346 -4.88 -11.15 -24.51
C THR A 346 -4.74 -12.59 -24.05
N PHE A 347 -3.98 -12.84 -22.99
CA PHE A 347 -3.69 -14.19 -22.52
C PHE A 347 -4.09 -14.37 -21.07
N GLU A 348 -4.40 -15.61 -20.71
CA GLU A 348 -4.57 -16.04 -19.33
C GLU A 348 -3.85 -17.37 -19.14
N GLY A 349 -3.42 -17.60 -17.90
CA GLY A 349 -2.68 -18.79 -17.54
C GLY A 349 -2.74 -19.04 -16.04
N ASN A 350 -2.17 -20.16 -15.63
CA ASN A 350 -2.07 -20.52 -14.23
C ASN A 350 -0.73 -21.22 -14.02
N ILE A 351 0.14 -20.60 -13.21
CA ILE A 351 1.42 -21.17 -12.85
C ILE A 351 1.17 -22.15 -11.71
N GLN A 352 1.21 -23.44 -12.02
CA GLN A 352 0.95 -24.48 -11.03
C GLN A 352 1.96 -24.41 -9.89
N ASN A 353 1.57 -24.91 -8.72
CA ASN A 353 2.45 -25.09 -7.58
C ASN A 353 3.09 -23.79 -7.04
N SER A 354 2.50 -22.63 -7.34
CA SER A 354 2.99 -21.31 -6.93
C SER A 354 1.85 -20.51 -6.32
N PHE A 355 2.10 -19.78 -5.23
CA PHE A 355 1.13 -18.92 -4.56
C PHE A 355 1.85 -17.93 -3.64
N ILE A 356 1.09 -17.04 -2.99
CA ILE A 356 1.61 -16.08 -2.01
C ILE A 356 1.36 -16.65 -0.61
N MET A 357 2.37 -16.60 0.24
CA MET A 357 2.28 -16.91 1.65
C MET A 357 2.52 -15.64 2.46
N ASP A 358 1.51 -15.30 3.25
CA ASP A 358 1.57 -14.24 4.24
C ASP A 358 1.69 -14.85 5.63
N ALA A 359 2.57 -14.29 6.45
CA ALA A 359 2.66 -14.65 7.85
C ALA A 359 2.75 -13.40 8.72
N LEU A 360 2.07 -13.45 9.85
CA LEU A 360 2.15 -12.47 10.93
C LEU A 360 2.38 -13.22 12.25
N VAL A 361 3.52 -12.95 12.87
CA VAL A 361 3.88 -13.44 14.19
C VAL A 361 3.70 -12.31 15.19
N LEU A 362 2.89 -12.56 16.21
CA LEU A 362 2.70 -11.68 17.36
C LEU A 362 3.45 -12.25 18.57
N ASP A 363 3.99 -11.37 19.39
CA ASP A 363 4.49 -11.74 20.71
C ASP A 363 3.35 -11.95 21.73
N GLU A 364 3.71 -12.30 22.96
CA GLU A 364 2.75 -12.52 24.06
C GLU A 364 1.91 -11.27 24.42
N THR A 365 2.41 -10.07 24.09
CA THR A 365 1.72 -8.79 24.30
C THR A 365 0.88 -8.38 23.08
N GLU A 366 0.71 -9.30 22.13
CA GLU A 366 0.04 -9.12 20.85
C GLU A 366 0.72 -8.08 19.94
N LYS A 367 1.99 -7.74 20.19
CA LYS A 367 2.74 -6.85 19.31
C LYS A 367 3.30 -7.62 18.10
N PRO A 368 3.28 -7.02 16.92
CA PRO A 368 3.82 -7.60 15.70
C PRO A 368 5.34 -7.76 15.81
N PHE A 369 5.78 -9.01 15.93
CA PHE A 369 7.18 -9.39 16.07
C PHE A 369 7.85 -9.59 14.71
N TRP A 370 7.15 -10.29 13.80
CA TRP A 370 7.63 -10.57 12.44
C TRP A 370 6.44 -10.64 11.47
N CYS A 371 6.58 -10.06 10.29
CA CYS A 371 5.58 -10.20 9.24
C CYS A 371 6.21 -10.16 7.85
N PHE A 372 5.65 -10.95 6.94
CA PHE A 372 6.03 -10.94 5.53
C PHE A 372 4.86 -11.32 4.63
N SER A 373 4.99 -10.95 3.36
CA SER A 373 4.16 -11.41 2.26
C SER A 373 5.11 -11.77 1.13
N ALA A 374 5.16 -13.05 0.75
CA ALA A 374 6.13 -13.53 -0.22
C ALA A 374 5.56 -14.64 -1.11
N PRO A 375 5.93 -14.67 -2.40
CA PRO A 375 5.64 -15.80 -3.26
C PRO A 375 6.42 -17.03 -2.80
N VAL A 376 5.76 -18.17 -2.83
CA VAL A 376 6.35 -19.47 -2.54
C VAL A 376 5.94 -20.48 -3.60
N SER A 377 6.78 -21.49 -3.81
CA SER A 377 6.46 -22.62 -4.65
C SER A 377 6.60 -23.95 -3.91
N LEU A 378 5.85 -24.95 -4.37
CA LEU A 378 5.91 -26.30 -3.85
C LEU A 378 7.09 -27.04 -4.50
N HIS A 379 7.93 -27.62 -3.67
CA HIS A 379 9.06 -28.43 -4.11
C HIS A 379 8.83 -29.89 -3.72
N THR A 380 8.72 -30.78 -4.70
CA THR A 380 8.69 -32.23 -4.48
C THR A 380 10.09 -32.72 -4.11
N SER A 381 10.23 -33.44 -3.01
CA SER A 381 11.49 -34.12 -2.69
C SER A 381 11.68 -35.34 -3.60
N LYS A 382 12.89 -35.51 -4.15
CA LYS A 382 13.31 -36.74 -4.85
C LYS A 382 13.93 -37.77 -3.89
N VAL A 383 14.16 -37.41 -2.64
CA VAL A 383 14.84 -38.26 -1.66
C VAL A 383 13.78 -39.06 -0.90
N SER A 384 13.77 -40.37 -1.16
CA SER A 384 13.00 -41.39 -0.44
C SER A 384 13.62 -41.68 0.93
N GLU A 385 13.71 -40.67 1.78
CA GLU A 385 14.06 -40.83 3.19
C GLU A 385 13.00 -40.14 4.04
N THR A 386 11.77 -40.64 3.99
CA THR A 386 10.77 -40.35 5.02
C THR A 386 10.16 -41.66 5.51
N LEU A 387 9.94 -41.74 6.82
CA LEU A 387 9.41 -42.91 7.56
C LEU A 387 7.97 -43.31 7.18
N TYR A 388 7.44 -42.80 6.06
CA TYR A 388 6.04 -42.92 5.66
C TYR A 388 5.91 -43.27 4.16
N ASP A 389 6.44 -44.43 3.75
CA ASP A 389 6.21 -45.02 2.42
C ASP A 389 4.72 -45.26 2.10
N PHE A 390 3.83 -45.15 3.09
CA PHE A 390 2.41 -45.43 2.96
C PHE A 390 1.53 -44.22 2.60
N MET A 391 2.04 -42.97 2.58
CA MET A 391 1.18 -41.78 2.52
C MET A 391 1.34 -40.87 1.28
N GLY A 392 2.29 -41.13 0.38
CA GLY A 392 2.47 -40.37 -0.88
C GLY A 392 3.74 -39.51 -0.92
N GLU A 393 3.89 -38.73 -1.99
CA GLU A 393 5.08 -37.89 -2.22
C GLU A 393 5.15 -36.75 -1.19
N SER A 394 6.29 -36.61 -0.51
CA SER A 394 6.56 -35.52 0.43
C SER A 394 6.94 -34.24 -0.32
N ILE A 395 6.20 -33.17 -0.04
CA ILE A 395 6.34 -31.87 -0.68
C ILE A 395 6.67 -30.83 0.37
N PHE A 396 7.55 -29.90 0.04
CA PHE A 396 8.02 -28.90 0.98
C PHE A 396 7.79 -27.49 0.45
N ILE A 397 7.43 -26.59 1.36
CA ILE A 397 7.47 -25.14 1.17
C ILE A 397 8.48 -24.60 2.17
N ARG A 398 9.40 -23.77 1.69
CA ARG A 398 10.42 -23.13 2.52
C ARG A 398 10.44 -21.64 2.22
N TYR A 399 10.46 -20.84 3.27
CA TYR A 399 10.67 -19.41 3.20
C TYR A 399 11.71 -19.00 4.23
N GLN A 400 12.59 -18.07 3.89
CA GLN A 400 13.59 -17.55 4.80
C GLN A 400 13.92 -16.08 4.50
N ASP A 401 14.02 -15.28 5.56
CA ASP A 401 14.57 -13.93 5.53
C ASP A 401 15.64 -13.76 6.64
N SER A 402 16.01 -12.51 6.94
CA SER A 402 17.00 -12.21 7.99
C SER A 402 16.48 -12.38 9.42
N ILE A 403 15.16 -12.48 9.62
CA ILE A 403 14.51 -12.51 10.94
C ILE A 403 14.05 -13.93 11.28
N GLY A 404 13.54 -14.68 10.30
CA GLY A 404 12.96 -15.99 10.52
C GLY A 404 12.93 -16.88 9.28
N ARG A 405 12.53 -18.12 9.51
CA ARG A 405 12.36 -19.16 8.49
C ARG A 405 11.07 -19.92 8.75
N MET A 406 10.31 -20.19 7.70
CA MET A 406 9.12 -21.03 7.75
C MET A 406 9.35 -22.30 6.93
N ASN A 407 9.16 -23.46 7.55
CA ASN A 407 9.23 -24.75 6.88
C ASN A 407 7.89 -25.47 7.00
N ILE A 408 7.32 -25.85 5.87
CA ILE A 408 6.03 -26.53 5.80
C ILE A 408 6.21 -27.79 4.97
N GLU A 409 5.75 -28.90 5.51
CA GLU A 409 5.77 -30.20 4.87
C GLU A 409 4.34 -30.64 4.60
N LEU A 410 4.13 -31.08 3.37
CA LEU A 410 2.86 -31.48 2.83
C LEU A 410 2.95 -32.88 2.26
N VAL A 411 1.82 -33.56 2.29
CA VAL A 411 1.63 -34.87 1.68
C VAL A 411 0.45 -34.79 0.73
N LEU A 412 0.64 -35.28 -0.49
CA LEU A 412 -0.44 -35.43 -1.46
C LEU A 412 -1.16 -36.75 -1.20
N VAL A 413 -2.41 -36.67 -0.73
CA VAL A 413 -3.26 -37.84 -0.52
C VAL A 413 -3.92 -38.22 -1.84
N LYS A 414 -3.50 -39.36 -2.41
CA LYS A 414 -3.96 -39.79 -3.76
C LYS A 414 -5.45 -40.07 -3.83
N GLU A 415 -6.09 -40.53 -2.75
CA GLU A 415 -7.54 -40.84 -2.79
C GLU A 415 -8.43 -39.60 -2.89
N SER A 416 -7.98 -38.47 -2.35
CA SER A 416 -8.75 -37.22 -2.32
C SER A 416 -8.21 -36.15 -3.28
N GLU A 417 -7.05 -36.40 -3.90
CA GLU A 417 -6.29 -35.42 -4.71
C GLU A 417 -6.06 -34.09 -3.96
N GLN A 418 -5.94 -34.15 -2.63
CA GLN A 418 -5.75 -32.98 -1.78
C GLN A 418 -4.39 -32.99 -1.10
N TYR A 419 -3.80 -31.81 -0.96
CA TYR A 419 -2.59 -31.62 -0.18
C TYR A 419 -2.95 -31.43 1.29
N TYR A 420 -2.28 -32.15 2.17
CA TYR A 420 -2.39 -31.99 3.62
C TYR A 420 -1.09 -31.48 4.19
N ILE A 421 -1.15 -30.42 4.99
CA ILE A 421 -0.03 -29.97 5.79
C ILE A 421 0.09 -30.91 6.98
N VAL A 422 1.16 -31.69 7.01
CA VAL A 422 1.44 -32.67 8.07
C VAL A 422 2.38 -32.11 9.13
N ASN A 423 3.21 -31.13 8.77
CA ASN A 423 4.18 -30.54 9.68
C ASN A 423 4.46 -29.09 9.27
N MET A 424 4.42 -28.18 10.26
CA MET A 424 4.66 -26.75 10.06
C MET A 424 5.52 -26.26 11.21
N VAL A 425 6.69 -25.71 10.88
CA VAL A 425 7.69 -25.28 11.85
C VAL A 425 8.14 -23.86 11.53
N LEU A 426 7.99 -22.99 12.52
CA LEU A 426 8.44 -21.61 12.52
C LEU A 426 9.79 -21.53 13.23
N PHE A 427 10.77 -20.91 12.58
CA PHE A 427 12.08 -20.62 13.15
C PHE A 427 12.26 -19.11 13.29
N LEU A 428 12.61 -18.64 14.48
CA LEU A 428 12.88 -17.23 14.76
C LEU A 428 14.34 -17.05 15.15
N SER A 429 15.01 -16.01 14.64
CA SER A 429 16.41 -15.70 14.99
C SER A 429 16.54 -15.41 16.49
N THR A 430 17.50 -16.07 17.15
CA THR A 430 17.83 -15.81 18.56
C THR A 430 18.28 -14.37 18.77
N GLU A 431 19.05 -13.80 17.83
CA GLU A 431 19.51 -12.41 17.89
C GLU A 431 18.32 -11.44 17.96
N LYS A 432 17.30 -11.68 17.13
CA LYS A 432 16.09 -10.87 17.12
C LYS A 432 15.32 -11.02 18.43
N VAL A 433 15.14 -12.24 18.93
CA VAL A 433 14.44 -12.50 20.20
C VAL A 433 15.16 -11.84 21.36
N ASN A 434 16.47 -12.02 21.47
CA ASN A 434 17.31 -11.40 22.49
C ASN A 434 17.19 -9.87 22.46
N SER A 435 17.20 -9.26 21.26
CA SER A 435 17.01 -7.81 21.12
C SER A 435 15.59 -7.31 21.48
N TRP A 436 14.57 -8.14 21.29
CA TRP A 436 13.16 -7.76 21.49
C TRP A 436 12.72 -7.91 22.94
N PHE A 437 13.19 -8.96 23.62
CA PHE A 437 12.82 -9.25 25.01
C PHE A 437 13.92 -8.86 26.01
N GLY A 438 15.08 -8.39 25.54
CA GLY A 438 16.21 -8.07 26.42
C GLY A 438 16.84 -9.30 27.07
N THR A 439 16.77 -10.45 26.41
CA THR A 439 17.27 -11.75 26.90
C THR A 439 18.61 -12.13 26.27
N SER A 440 19.21 -13.24 26.72
CA SER A 440 20.50 -13.76 26.22
C SER A 440 20.48 -15.28 26.05
N TYR A 441 19.65 -15.76 25.13
CA TYR A 441 19.55 -17.17 24.74
C TYR A 441 20.57 -17.60 23.70
#